data_AF-A0A0F7S490-F1
#
_entry.id   AF-A0A0F7S490-F1
#
_cell.length_a   1.000
_cell.length_b   1.000
_cell.length_c   1.000
_cell.angle_alpha   90.00
_cell.angle_beta   90.00
_cell.angle_gamma   90.00
#
_symmetry.space_group_name_H-M   'P 1'
#
loop_
_entity.id
_entity.type
_entity.pdbx_description
1 polymer ?
#
loop_
_entity_poly.entity_id
_entity_poly.type
_entity_poly.pdbx_seq_one_letter_code
_entity_poly.pdbx_strand_id
1 'polypeptide(L)'
;FTPKDAVKSFSIRYIYAGISLHYNPSNDPGCRSIRVEKWDPNGKYGLSVLVGPLNEQQVVVSSMDKESKYFCGELLEINLLPDA
;
A
#
# COMPACT_ATOMS: atom_id res chain seq x y z
N PHE A 1 8.95 -7.68 3.72
CA PHE A 1 8.61 -7.95 2.31
C PHE A 1 9.80 -8.70 1.72
N THR A 2 9.59 -9.88 1.16
CA THR A 2 10.62 -10.64 0.45
C THR A 2 10.26 -10.75 -1.03
N PRO A 3 11.22 -10.94 -1.94
CA PRO A 3 10.92 -11.17 -3.36
C PRO A 3 9.94 -12.33 -3.62
N LYS A 4 9.86 -13.31 -2.71
CA LYS A 4 8.89 -14.43 -2.78
C LYS A 4 7.45 -14.00 -2.50
N ASP A 5 7.24 -12.90 -1.77
CA ASP A 5 5.91 -12.36 -1.51
C ASP A 5 5.34 -11.65 -2.75
N ALA A 6 6.17 -11.36 -3.75
CA ALA A 6 5.75 -10.63 -4.94
C ALA A 6 4.69 -11.36 -5.79
N VAL A 7 4.62 -12.69 -5.69
CA VAL A 7 3.74 -13.54 -6.51
C VAL A 7 2.47 -14.01 -5.76
N LYS A 8 2.27 -13.57 -4.51
CA LYS A 8 1.10 -13.95 -3.71
C LYS A 8 0.40 -12.72 -3.17
N SER A 9 -0.93 -12.77 -3.13
CA SER A 9 -1.70 -11.77 -2.42
C SER A 9 -1.42 -11.85 -0.92
N PHE A 10 -1.34 -10.69 -0.28
CA PHE A 10 -1.26 -10.59 1.17
C PHE A 10 -1.96 -9.33 1.67
N SER A 11 -2.16 -9.27 2.98
CA SER A 11 -2.69 -8.08 3.63
C SER A 11 -1.97 -7.84 4.95
N ILE A 12 -1.67 -6.58 5.24
CA ILE A 12 -1.08 -6.13 6.49
C ILE A 12 -2.08 -5.22 7.16
N ARG A 13 -2.43 -5.51 8.42
CA ARG A 13 -3.36 -4.71 9.20
C ARG A 13 -2.60 -3.97 10.30
N TYR A 14 -2.59 -2.65 10.22
CA TYR A 14 -2.01 -1.78 11.23
C TYR A 14 -3.10 -1.39 12.24
N ILE A 15 -3.33 -2.26 13.22
CA ILE A 15 -4.46 -2.14 14.17
C ILE A 15 -4.48 -0.78 14.89
N TYR A 16 -3.32 -0.33 15.39
CA TYR A 16 -3.21 0.95 16.11
C TYR A 16 -3.32 2.18 15.21
N ALA A 17 -3.08 2.03 13.92
CA ALA A 17 -3.20 3.11 12.94
C ALA A 17 -4.61 3.17 12.32
N GLY A 18 -5.40 2.11 12.44
CA GLY A 18 -6.72 2.04 11.80
C GLY A 18 -6.66 1.82 10.29
N ILE A 19 -5.57 1.24 9.77
CA ILE A 19 -5.30 1.14 8.33
C ILE A 19 -5.01 -0.32 7.95
N SER A 20 -5.45 -0.72 6.76
CA SER A 20 -5.11 -1.99 6.11
C SER A 20 -4.42 -1.74 4.77
N LEU A 21 -3.34 -2.46 4.51
CA LEU A 21 -2.69 -2.55 3.22
C LEU A 21 -3.01 -3.91 2.60
N HIS A 22 -3.46 -3.92 1.36
CA HIS A 22 -3.70 -5.12 0.58
C HIS A 22 -2.79 -5.08 -0.65
N TYR A 23 -2.04 -6.15 -0.86
CA TYR A 23 -1.21 -6.34 -2.03
C TYR A 23 -1.76 -7.50 -2.84
N ASN A 24 -1.90 -7.33 -4.16
CA ASN A 24 -2.26 -8.41 -5.06
C ASN A 24 -1.35 -8.39 -6.30
N PRO A 25 -0.74 -9.53 -6.67
CA PRO A 25 -0.06 -9.66 -7.95
C PRO A 25 -1.06 -9.47 -9.10
N SER A 26 -0.59 -8.94 -10.24
CA SER A 26 -1.38 -8.85 -11.47
C SER A 26 -1.17 -10.09 -12.35
N ASN A 27 -2.06 -10.26 -13.33
CA ASN A 27 -1.84 -11.19 -14.45
C ASN A 27 -0.76 -10.67 -15.41
N ASP A 28 -0.48 -9.36 -15.40
CA ASP A 28 0.60 -8.77 -16.20
C ASP A 28 1.95 -9.00 -15.50
N PRO A 29 2.92 -9.65 -16.16
CA PRO A 29 4.23 -9.92 -15.58
C PRO A 29 4.93 -8.64 -15.11
N GLY A 30 5.35 -8.63 -13.84
CA GLY A 30 6.03 -7.47 -13.24
C GLY A 30 5.08 -6.35 -12.79
N CYS A 31 3.77 -6.50 -12.93
CA CYS A 31 2.79 -5.54 -12.45
C CYS A 31 1.96 -6.09 -11.29
N ARG A 32 1.51 -5.16 -10.44
CA ARG A 32 0.98 -5.42 -9.10
C ARG A 32 -0.07 -4.36 -8.78
N SER A 33 -0.96 -4.68 -7.85
CA SER A 33 -1.91 -3.73 -7.31
C SER A 33 -1.75 -3.64 -5.80
N ILE A 34 -1.86 -2.41 -5.31
CA ILE A 34 -1.94 -2.13 -3.88
C ILE A 34 -3.22 -1.37 -3.62
N ARG A 35 -3.91 -1.79 -2.56
CA ARG A 35 -5.05 -1.07 -2.01
C ARG A 35 -4.76 -0.74 -0.56
N VAL A 36 -4.96 0.51 -0.19
CA VAL A 36 -4.89 0.98 1.18
C VAL A 36 -6.30 1.37 1.60
N GLU A 37 -6.69 0.94 2.79
CA GLU A 37 -8.02 1.19 3.36
C GLU A 37 -7.86 1.70 4.80
N LYS A 38 -8.26 2.95 5.05
CA LYS A 38 -8.42 3.48 6.40
C LYS A 38 -9.83 3.14 6.91
N TRP A 39 -9.91 2.32 7.96
CA TRP A 39 -11.16 1.84 8.54
C TRP A 39 -11.45 2.41 9.93
N ASP A 40 -10.47 3.03 10.59
CA ASP A 40 -10.72 3.81 11.81
C ASP A 40 -10.85 5.31 11.47
N PRO A 41 -12.04 5.92 11.67
CA PRO A 41 -12.24 7.37 11.57
C PRO A 41 -11.24 8.21 12.33
N ASN A 42 -10.86 7.71 13.51
CA ASN A 42 -10.14 8.46 14.52
C ASN A 42 -8.65 8.13 14.51
N GLY A 43 -8.22 7.22 13.62
CA GLY A 43 -6.82 6.89 13.42
C GLY A 43 -6.08 8.13 12.94
N LYS A 44 -5.03 8.52 13.67
CA LYS A 44 -4.21 9.72 13.41
C LYS A 44 -3.03 9.44 12.49
N TYR A 45 -3.18 8.44 11.63
CA TYR A 45 -2.12 7.99 10.75
C TYR A 45 -2.63 7.85 9.32
N GLY A 46 -1.73 8.15 8.39
CA GLY A 46 -1.82 7.80 6.99
C GLY A 46 -0.81 6.71 6.65
N LEU A 47 -0.95 6.14 5.45
CA LEU A 47 0.02 5.18 4.90
C LEU A 47 0.56 5.71 3.59
N SER A 48 1.88 5.80 3.50
CA SER A 48 2.62 6.09 2.27
C SER A 48 3.27 4.81 1.76
N VAL A 49 2.97 4.45 0.52
CA VAL A 49 3.60 3.33 -0.17
C VAL A 49 4.40 3.87 -1.35
N LEU A 50 5.68 3.55 -1.40
CA LEU A 50 6.58 3.88 -2.51
C LEU A 50 6.81 2.64 -3.37
N VAL A 51 6.64 2.79 -4.67
CA VAL A 51 6.91 1.75 -5.67
C VAL A 51 7.89 2.28 -6.72
N GLY A 52 8.80 1.42 -7.21
CA GLY A 52 9.74 1.71 -8.30
C GLY A 52 9.70 0.62 -9.38
N PRO A 53 10.48 0.65 -10.48
CA PRO A 53 11.43 1.68 -10.91
C PRO A 53 10.96 2.54 -12.10
N LEU A 54 9.72 2.39 -12.58
CA LEU A 54 9.27 3.06 -13.82
C LEU A 54 8.49 4.37 -13.61
N ASN A 55 8.27 4.78 -12.36
CA ASN A 55 7.85 6.10 -11.91
C ASN A 55 7.76 5.97 -10.39
N GLU A 56 8.46 6.80 -9.62
CA GLU A 56 8.29 6.88 -8.16
C GLU A 56 6.85 7.29 -7.86
N GLN A 57 5.95 6.31 -7.82
CA GLN A 57 4.54 6.54 -7.56
C GLN A 57 4.30 6.34 -6.08
N GLN A 58 4.08 7.45 -5.38
CA GLN A 58 3.66 7.41 -4.00
C GLN A 58 2.14 7.20 -3.95
N VAL A 59 1.70 6.21 -3.18
CA VAL A 59 0.29 6.08 -2.79
C VAL A 59 0.21 6.56 -1.36
N VAL A 60 -0.38 7.73 -1.14
CA VAL A 60 -0.61 8.28 0.19
C VAL A 60 -2.10 8.22 0.48
N VAL A 61 -2.46 7.62 1.61
CA VAL A 61 -3.82 7.67 2.16
C VAL A 61 -3.76 8.36 3.50
N SER A 62 -4.44 9.49 3.63
CA SER A 62 -4.51 10.30 4.87
C SER A 62 -5.93 10.40 5.44
N SER A 63 -6.97 10.29 4.63
CA SER A 63 -8.40 10.37 5.04
C SER A 63 -9.10 9.01 4.96
N MET A 64 -10.39 8.93 5.33
CA MET A 64 -11.26 7.74 5.23
C MET A 64 -11.46 7.25 3.78
N ASP A 65 -10.37 7.03 3.07
CA ASP A 65 -10.38 6.75 1.65
C ASP A 65 -9.86 5.34 1.39
N LYS A 66 -10.44 4.74 0.37
CA LYS A 66 -9.96 3.50 -0.22
C LYS A 66 -9.19 3.88 -1.47
N GLU A 67 -7.88 3.96 -1.36
CA GLU A 67 -7.03 4.22 -2.51
C GLU A 67 -6.50 2.91 -3.07
N SER A 68 -6.62 2.76 -4.37
CA SER A 68 -6.07 1.61 -5.10
C SER A 68 -5.15 2.10 -6.20
N LYS A 69 -3.94 1.54 -6.27
CA LYS A 69 -2.95 1.87 -7.27
C LYS A 69 -2.48 0.62 -7.98
N TYR A 70 -2.48 0.67 -9.30
CA TYR A 70 -1.81 -0.30 -10.14
C TYR A 70 -0.42 0.23 -10.52
N PHE A 71 0.60 -0.61 -10.42
CA PHE A 71 1.97 -0.23 -10.77
C PHE A 71 2.75 -1.43 -11.30
N CYS A 72 3.77 -1.13 -12.10
CA CYS A 72 4.71 -2.13 -12.60
C CYS A 72 6.10 -1.86 -12.03
N GLY A 73 6.69 -2.89 -11.44
CA GLY A 73 7.92 -2.80 -10.65
C GLY A 73 7.71 -3.08 -9.16
N GLU A 74 8.77 -2.93 -8.36
CA GLU A 74 8.83 -3.43 -6.99
C GLU A 74 8.26 -2.45 -5.96
N LEU A 75 7.68 -3.00 -4.90
CA LEU A 75 7.36 -2.24 -3.70
C LEU A 75 8.67 -1.95 -2.96
N LEU A 76 8.98 -0.67 -2.79
CA LEU A 76 10.22 -0.22 -2.19
C LEU A 76 10.06 0.04 -0.69
N GLU A 77 9.00 0.76 -0.33
CA GLU A 77 8.83 1.26 1.04
C GLU A 77 7.35 1.37 1.43
N ILE A 78 7.07 1.12 2.70
CA ILE A 78 5.75 1.33 3.32
C ILE A 78 5.99 2.05 4.64
N ASN A 79 5.48 3.28 4.75
CA ASN A 79 5.62 4.13 5.91
C ASN A 79 4.26 4.52 6.48
N LEU A 80 4.12 4.38 7.80
CA LEU A 80 3.06 5.03 8.54
C LEU A 80 3.46 6.48 8.79
N LEU A 81 2.62 7.41 8.37
CA LEU A 81 2.82 8.84 8.58
C LEU A 81 1.78 9.33 9.59
N PRO A 82 2.10 10.28 10.48
CA PRO A 82 1.07 10.99 11.24
C PRO A 82 0.14 11.72 10.27
N ASP A 83 -1.16 11.74 10.54
CA ASP A 83 -2.08 12.64 9.85
C ASP A 83 -1.74 14.09 10.23
N ALA A 84 -1.76 14.97 9.24
CA ALA A 84 -1.58 16.42 9.42
C ALA A 84 -2.85 17.09 9.95
#